data_AF-A0A7H8NVF1-F1
#
_entry.id   AF-A0A7H8NVF1-F1
#
_cell.length_a   1.000
_cell.length_b   1.000
_cell.length_c   1.000
_cell.angle_alpha   90.00
_cell.angle_beta   90.00
_cell.angle_gamma   90.00
#
_symmetry.space_group_name_H-M   'P 1'
#
loop_
_entity.id
_entity.type
_entity.pdbx_description
1 polymer ?
#
loop_
_entity_poly.entity_id
_entity_poly.type
_entity_poly.pdbx_seq_one_letter_code
_entity_poly.pdbx_strand_id
1 'polypeptide(L)'
;MKADEFVSAIQRYVLESAVDDTISNLARPPGRRVASDLSVRSEWFNSLSEVEADMLRAVARDAARSAVFGFLAVLDGVRVIDSEKGTFELYHVGREKYLLNSSGIDLHDLLE
;
A
#
# COMPACT_ATOMS: atom_id res chain seq x y z
N MET A 1 9.74 8.79 -15.14
CA MET A 1 8.81 7.70 -14.84
C MET A 1 7.46 8.09 -15.40
N LYS A 2 6.80 7.17 -16.10
CA LYS A 2 5.41 7.29 -16.57
C LYS A 2 4.42 6.68 -15.58
N ALA A 3 3.13 6.82 -15.83
CA ALA A 3 2.06 6.41 -14.91
C ALA A 3 2.08 4.91 -14.60
N ASP A 4 2.21 4.06 -15.61
CA ASP A 4 2.33 2.60 -15.52
C ASP A 4 3.55 2.16 -14.70
N GLU A 5 4.72 2.75 -14.98
CA GLU A 5 5.95 2.51 -14.24
C GLU A 5 5.80 2.93 -12.77
N PHE A 6 5.12 4.04 -12.52
CA PHE A 6 4.84 4.53 -11.17
C PHE A 6 3.94 3.57 -10.39
N VAL A 7 2.81 3.16 -10.97
CA VAL A 7 1.87 2.26 -10.29
C VAL A 7 2.50 0.89 -10.05
N SER A 8 3.28 0.37 -10.99
CA SER A 8 4.08 -0.85 -10.80
C SER A 8 5.09 -0.70 -9.64
N ALA A 9 5.74 0.46 -9.52
CA ALA A 9 6.64 0.75 -8.41
C ALA A 9 5.89 0.83 -7.06
N ILE A 10 4.69 1.43 -7.03
CA ILE A 10 3.84 1.48 -5.84
C ILE A 10 3.39 0.08 -5.42
N GLN A 11 2.96 -0.76 -6.37
CA GLN A 11 2.59 -2.15 -6.09
C GLN A 11 3.74 -2.90 -5.40
N ARG A 12 4.96 -2.81 -5.94
CA ARG A 12 6.12 -3.51 -5.39
C ARG A 12 6.64 -2.93 -4.07
N TYR A 13 6.92 -1.62 -4.06
CA TYR A 13 7.66 -0.98 -2.97
C TYR A 13 6.78 -0.41 -1.87
N VAL A 14 5.46 -0.36 -2.08
CA VAL A 14 4.52 0.12 -1.06
C VAL A 14 3.54 -0.99 -0.68
N LEU A 15 2.79 -1.55 -1.62
CA LEU A 15 1.76 -2.55 -1.31
C LEU A 15 2.39 -3.87 -0.84
N GLU A 16 3.22 -4.52 -1.66
CA GLU A 16 3.84 -5.80 -1.32
C GLU A 16 4.76 -5.66 -0.10
N SER A 17 5.54 -4.58 -0.05
CA SER A 17 6.43 -4.30 1.07
C SER A 17 5.66 -4.11 2.39
N ALA A 18 4.52 -3.41 2.39
CA ALA A 18 3.71 -3.25 3.60
C ALA A 18 3.15 -4.59 4.11
N VAL A 19 2.75 -5.49 3.21
CA VAL A 19 2.29 -6.83 3.58
C VAL A 19 3.44 -7.63 4.16
N ASP A 20 4.56 -7.69 3.46
CA ASP A 20 5.72 -8.49 3.85
C ASP A 20 6.32 -7.99 5.17
N ASP A 21 6.43 -6.68 5.36
CA ASP A 21 6.88 -6.08 6.62
C ASP A 21 5.92 -6.39 7.77
N THR A 22 4.61 -6.33 7.52
CA THR A 22 3.60 -6.68 8.54
C THR A 22 3.77 -8.14 8.98
N ILE A 23 3.86 -9.06 8.02
CA ILE A 23 4.04 -10.48 8.32
C ILE A 23 5.40 -10.75 8.97
N SER A 24 6.47 -10.13 8.49
CA SER A 24 7.81 -10.28 9.07
C SER A 24 7.87 -9.75 10.50
N ASN A 25 7.23 -8.62 10.78
CA ASN A 25 7.15 -8.06 12.14
C ASN A 25 6.32 -8.92 13.09
N LEU A 26 5.26 -9.59 12.59
CA LEU A 26 4.50 -10.56 13.37
C LEU A 26 5.30 -11.84 13.62
N ALA A 27 5.98 -12.36 12.60
CA ALA A 27 6.80 -13.57 12.73
C ALA A 27 7.98 -13.35 13.67
N ARG A 28 8.70 -12.24 13.51
CA ARG A 28 9.92 -11.93 14.25
C ARG A 28 10.06 -10.41 14.46
N PRO A 29 9.43 -9.86 15.51
CA PRO A 29 9.49 -8.44 15.77
C PRO A 29 10.95 -7.97 16.03
N PRO A 30 11.38 -6.85 15.44
CA PRO A 30 12.74 -6.36 15.57
C PRO A 30 13.02 -5.79 16.98
N GLY A 31 14.27 -5.92 17.42
CA GLY A 31 14.78 -5.28 18.64
C GLY A 31 14.91 -6.20 19.85
N ARG A 32 15.68 -5.75 20.85
CA ARG A 32 15.95 -6.50 22.08
C ARG A 32 14.83 -6.41 23.13
N ARG A 33 13.97 -5.40 23.04
CA ARG A 33 12.83 -5.17 23.95
C ARG A 33 11.61 -4.81 23.12
N VAL A 34 10.89 -5.83 22.69
CA VAL A 34 9.67 -5.70 21.89
C VAL A 34 8.56 -5.11 22.76
N ALA A 35 7.75 -4.21 22.19
CA ALA A 35 6.58 -3.67 22.89
C ALA A 35 5.59 -4.79 23.24
N SER A 36 4.93 -4.70 24.40
CA SER A 36 4.12 -5.81 24.92
C SER A 36 2.97 -6.21 23.99
N ASP A 37 2.36 -5.22 23.33
CA ASP A 37 1.28 -5.45 22.37
C ASP A 37 1.77 -6.18 21.11
N LEU A 38 2.98 -5.84 20.63
CA LEU A 38 3.61 -6.50 19.49
C LEU A 38 4.06 -7.92 19.84
N SER A 39 4.55 -8.16 21.07
CA SER A 39 4.88 -9.51 21.55
C SER A 39 3.66 -10.41 21.54
N VAL A 40 2.53 -9.95 22.07
CA VAL A 40 1.28 -10.74 22.10
C VAL A 40 0.79 -11.08 20.69
N ARG A 41 0.80 -10.11 19.76
CA ARG A 41 0.43 -10.38 18.36
C ARG A 41 1.40 -11.34 17.68
N SER A 42 2.69 -11.26 18.00
CA SER A 42 3.70 -12.16 17.47
C SER A 42 3.53 -13.59 17.99
N GLU A 43 3.31 -13.76 19.29
CA GLU A 43 3.03 -15.07 19.89
C GLU A 43 1.77 -15.70 19.30
N TRP A 44 0.69 -14.92 19.15
CA TRP A 44 -0.52 -15.37 18.48
C TRP A 44 -0.26 -15.77 17.03
N PHE A 45 0.42 -14.93 16.24
CA PHE A 45 0.72 -15.24 14.85
C PHE A 45 1.53 -16.54 14.70
N ASN A 46 2.54 -16.73 15.56
CA ASN A 46 3.37 -17.94 15.56
C ASN A 46 2.63 -19.19 16.07
N SER A 47 1.43 -19.04 16.66
CA SER A 47 0.56 -20.16 17.06
C SER A 47 -0.39 -20.62 15.95
N LEU A 48 -0.52 -19.84 14.87
CA LEU A 48 -1.39 -20.17 13.74
C LEU A 48 -0.84 -21.35 12.95
N SER A 49 -1.74 -22.14 12.37
CA SER A 49 -1.38 -23.08 11.30
C SER A 49 -0.95 -22.32 10.03
N GLU A 50 -0.27 -23.00 9.11
CA GLU A 50 0.14 -22.40 7.83
C GLU A 50 -1.06 -21.84 7.05
N VAL A 51 -2.20 -22.57 7.04
CA VAL A 51 -3.43 -22.12 6.38
C VAL A 51 -3.98 -20.84 7.01
N GLU A 52 -3.98 -20.74 8.34
CA GLU A 52 -4.44 -19.54 9.04
C GLU A 52 -3.48 -18.35 8.83
N ALA A 53 -2.18 -18.60 8.81
CA ALA A 53 -1.17 -17.58 8.51
C ALA A 53 -1.30 -17.07 7.06
N ASP A 54 -1.57 -17.96 6.10
CA ASP A 54 -1.82 -17.59 4.71
C ASP A 54 -3.11 -16.78 4.56
N MET A 55 -4.17 -17.14 5.29
CA MET A 55 -5.40 -16.34 5.35
C MET A 55 -5.15 -14.95 5.93
N LEU A 56 -4.35 -14.82 6.99
CA LEU A 56 -3.97 -13.51 7.53
C LEU A 56 -3.17 -12.69 6.51
N ARG A 57 -2.27 -13.33 5.76
CA ARG A 57 -1.51 -12.68 4.69
C ARG A 57 -2.42 -12.17 3.58
N ALA A 58 -3.45 -12.95 3.20
CA ALA A 58 -4.45 -12.51 2.24
C ALA A 58 -5.23 -11.28 2.74
N VAL A 59 -5.70 -11.31 3.98
CA VAL A 59 -6.40 -10.16 4.60
C VAL A 59 -5.49 -8.92 4.68
N ALA A 60 -4.22 -9.09 5.05
CA ALA A 60 -3.25 -7.99 5.08
C ALA A 60 -3.04 -7.40 3.68
N ARG A 61 -2.97 -8.25 2.65
CA ARG A 61 -2.87 -7.82 1.25
C ARG A 61 -4.12 -7.06 0.80
N ASP A 62 -5.32 -7.54 1.12
CA ASP A 62 -6.58 -6.87 0.76
C ASP A 62 -6.67 -5.48 1.42
N ALA A 63 -6.30 -5.38 2.70
CA ALA A 63 -6.28 -4.12 3.41
C ALA A 63 -5.26 -3.12 2.80
N ALA A 64 -4.03 -3.58 2.54
CA ALA A 64 -3.00 -2.75 1.91
C ALA A 64 -3.40 -2.30 0.51
N ARG A 65 -3.92 -3.22 -0.31
CA ARG A 65 -4.43 -2.93 -1.65
C ARG A 65 -5.57 -1.92 -1.64
N SER A 66 -6.55 -2.11 -0.76
CA SER A 66 -7.69 -1.21 -0.62
C SER A 66 -7.25 0.21 -0.24
N ALA A 67 -6.28 0.34 0.66
CA ALA A 67 -5.72 1.63 1.06
C ALA A 67 -4.97 2.31 -0.10
N VAL A 68 -4.10 1.58 -0.80
CA VAL A 68 -3.34 2.11 -1.95
C VAL A 68 -4.28 2.51 -3.08
N PHE A 69 -5.21 1.64 -3.47
CA PHE A 69 -6.22 1.92 -4.48
C PHE A 69 -7.03 3.17 -4.11
N GLY A 70 -7.50 3.23 -2.87
CA GLY A 70 -8.28 4.35 -2.37
C GLY A 70 -7.50 5.67 -2.38
N PHE A 71 -6.19 5.63 -2.12
CA PHE A 71 -5.32 6.80 -2.22
C PHE A 71 -5.08 7.24 -3.66
N LEU A 72 -4.80 6.29 -4.59
CA LEU A 72 -4.67 6.61 -6.01
C LEU A 72 -5.97 7.21 -6.57
N ALA A 73 -7.13 6.67 -6.18
CA ALA A 73 -8.44 7.19 -6.54
C ALA A 73 -8.69 8.64 -6.06
N VAL A 74 -8.04 9.06 -4.97
CA VAL A 74 -8.04 10.48 -4.55
C VAL A 74 -7.22 11.32 -5.51
N LEU A 75 -6.02 10.85 -5.88
CA LEU A 75 -5.16 11.56 -6.83
C LEU A 75 -5.82 11.70 -8.20
N ASP A 76 -6.53 10.67 -8.66
CA ASP A 76 -7.27 10.69 -9.92
C ASP A 76 -8.54 11.56 -9.86
N GLY A 77 -8.93 12.04 -8.68
CA GLY A 77 -10.11 12.89 -8.49
C GLY A 77 -11.45 12.14 -8.49
N VAL A 78 -11.45 10.81 -8.62
CA VAL A 78 -12.68 9.98 -8.55
C VAL A 78 -13.17 9.82 -7.11
N ARG A 79 -12.28 9.96 -6.11
CA ARG A 79 -12.62 10.04 -4.68
C ARG A 79 -12.35 11.46 -4.16
N VAL A 80 -13.41 12.24 -4.04
CA VAL A 80 -13.36 13.61 -3.50
C VAL A 80 -13.11 13.58 -1.98
N ILE A 81 -12.11 14.35 -1.52
CA ILE A 81 -11.77 14.50 -0.09
C ILE A 81 -11.71 15.96 0.37
N ASP A 82 -12.05 16.91 -0.49
CA ASP A 82 -12.10 18.34 -0.20
C ASP A 82 -13.48 18.92 -0.53
N SER A 83 -13.89 19.97 0.18
CA SER A 83 -15.21 20.60 -0.03
C SER A 83 -15.33 21.28 -1.39
N GLU A 84 -14.21 21.79 -1.90
CA GLU A 84 -14.15 22.58 -3.13
C GLU A 84 -14.06 21.73 -4.40
N LYS A 85 -13.91 20.39 -4.25
CA LYS A 85 -13.75 19.44 -5.35
C LYS A 85 -12.58 19.80 -6.28
N GLY A 86 -11.46 20.20 -5.69
CA GLY A 86 -10.22 20.47 -6.38
C GLY A 86 -9.63 19.21 -7.01
N THR A 87 -8.56 19.40 -7.79
CA THR A 87 -7.82 18.32 -8.44
C THR A 87 -6.41 18.27 -7.89
N PHE A 88 -5.91 17.07 -7.59
CA PHE A 88 -4.52 16.87 -7.25
C PHE A 88 -3.71 16.65 -8.53
N GLU A 89 -2.52 17.22 -8.61
CA GLU A 89 -1.58 16.97 -9.72
C GLU A 89 -0.33 16.29 -9.18
N LEU A 90 -0.10 15.04 -9.59
CA LEU A 90 1.09 14.28 -9.23
C LEU A 90 2.11 14.36 -10.35
N TYR A 91 3.22 15.06 -10.09
CA TYR A 91 4.34 15.13 -11.03
C TYR A 91 5.51 14.26 -10.61
N HIS A 92 6.03 13.47 -11.55
CA HIS A 92 7.40 12.96 -11.45
C HIS A 92 8.35 14.02 -12.00
N VAL A 93 9.18 14.60 -11.13
CA VAL A 93 10.17 15.62 -11.48
C VAL A 93 11.56 14.99 -11.57
N GLY A 94 12.01 14.72 -12.79
CA GLY A 94 13.38 14.27 -13.08
C GLY A 94 14.11 15.27 -13.97
N ARG A 95 14.85 14.77 -14.96
CA ARG A 95 15.36 15.62 -16.06
C ARG A 95 14.24 16.34 -16.82
N GLU A 96 13.09 15.67 -16.90
CA GLU A 96 11.84 16.20 -17.42
C GLU A 96 10.75 16.04 -16.37
N LYS A 97 9.75 16.91 -16.44
CA LYS A 97 8.57 16.91 -15.56
C LYS A 97 7.42 16.21 -16.28
N TYR A 98 6.90 15.15 -15.67
CA TYR A 98 5.76 14.37 -16.20
C TYR A 98 4.60 14.43 -15.22
N LEU A 99 3.41 14.81 -15.70
CA LEU A 99 2.16 14.66 -14.95
C LEU A 99 1.73 13.20 -15.05
N LEU A 100 1.61 12.51 -13.92
CA LEU A 100 1.33 11.07 -13.87
C LEU A 100 -0.17 10.77 -13.95
N ASN A 101 -0.99 11.51 -13.20
CA ASN A 101 -2.44 11.44 -13.21
C ASN A 101 -3.04 12.46 -14.20
N SER A 102 -2.53 12.47 -15.43
CA SER A 102 -3.05 13.35 -16.48
C SER A 102 -4.45 12.93 -16.92
N SER A 103 -5.26 13.88 -17.40
CA SER A 103 -6.60 13.62 -17.94
C SER A 103 -6.63 12.40 -18.87
N GLY A 104 -7.49 11.42 -18.55
CA GLY A 104 -7.64 10.18 -19.31
C GLY A 104 -6.76 9.02 -18.84
N ILE A 105 -5.98 9.20 -17.78
CA ILE A 105 -5.26 8.13 -17.07
C ILE A 105 -5.71 8.12 -15.62
N ASP A 106 -6.31 7.01 -15.22
CA ASP A 106 -6.70 6.73 -13.84
C ASP A 106 -5.65 5.79 -13.22
N LEU A 107 -4.81 6.32 -12.32
CA LEU A 107 -3.75 5.54 -11.66
C LEU A 107 -4.32 4.35 -10.85
N HIS A 108 -5.50 4.51 -10.25
CA HIS A 108 -6.15 3.44 -9.49
C HIS A 108 -6.55 2.24 -10.37
N ASP A 109 -6.91 2.47 -11.64
CA ASP A 109 -7.26 1.40 -12.58
C ASP A 109 -6.02 0.62 -13.07
N LEU A 110 -4.84 1.23 -13.00
CA LEU A 110 -3.57 0.56 -13.31
C LEU A 110 -3.05 -0.34 -12.18
N LEU A 111 -3.68 -0.28 -10.99
CA LEU A 111 -3.27 -1.09 -9.85
C LEU A 111 -3.94 -2.47 -9.95
N GLU A 112 -3.27 -3.45 -10.54
CA GLU A 112 -3.76 -4.85 -10.67
C GLU A 112 -3.89 -5.59 -9.34
#